data_AF-A0A7X4DIR7-F1
#
_entry.id   AF-A0A7X4DIR7-F1
#
_cell.length_a   1.000
_cell.length_b   1.000
_cell.length_c   1.000
_cell.angle_alpha   90.00
_cell.angle_beta   90.00
_cell.angle_gamma   90.00
#
_symmetry.space_group_name_H-M   'P 1'
#
loop_
_entity.id
_entity.type
_entity.pdbx_description
1 polymer ?
#
loop_
_entity_poly.entity_id
_entity_poly.type
_entity_poly.pdbx_seq_one_letter_code
_entity_poly.pdbx_strand_id
1 'polypeptide(L)'
;MPVAPAGGVHEIPADVIVRAFVKAEAGALHLVVRVPLTSMRDVDFPVRGPGYVEVEEATELLADQAKVWIADYVTLYEEADRLPAPTVTGARISLPSDPSFADYD
;
A
#
# COMPACT_ATOMS: atom_id res chain seq x y z
N MET A 1 -14.86 26.24 32.10
CA MET A 1 -14.34 25.88 30.75
C MET A 1 -13.29 24.81 30.94
N PRO A 2 -13.41 23.61 30.37
CA PRO A 2 -12.29 22.67 30.33
C PRO A 2 -11.32 23.10 29.23
N VAL A 3 -10.03 23.04 29.54
CA VAL A 3 -8.93 23.27 28.59
C VAL A 3 -8.79 22.03 27.71
N ALA A 4 -8.75 22.21 26.39
CA ALA A 4 -8.43 21.13 25.45
C ALA A 4 -6.92 20.84 25.50
N PRO A 5 -6.47 19.58 25.47
CA PRO A 5 -5.06 19.30 25.25
C PRO A 5 -4.72 19.55 23.78
N ALA A 6 -3.73 20.41 23.56
CA ALA A 6 -3.05 20.60 22.29
C ALA A 6 -1.93 19.55 22.15
N GLY A 7 -1.79 18.95 20.97
CA GLY A 7 -0.62 18.16 20.59
C GLY A 7 -0.98 16.87 19.88
N GLY A 8 -1.33 16.97 18.59
CA GLY A 8 -1.39 15.83 17.70
C GLY A 8 0.00 15.24 17.53
N VAL A 9 0.32 14.22 18.32
CA VAL A 9 1.47 13.35 18.08
C VAL A 9 0.97 12.33 17.05
N HIS A 10 1.48 12.41 15.83
CA HIS A 10 1.20 11.40 14.82
C HIS A 10 1.82 10.08 15.30
N GLU A 11 0.96 9.20 15.80
CA GLU A 11 1.31 7.88 16.32
C GLU A 11 1.95 7.06 15.19
N ILE A 12 3.17 6.58 15.40
CA ILE A 12 3.70 5.48 14.59
C ILE A 12 2.81 4.29 14.93
N PRO A 13 2.11 3.64 13.98
CA PRO A 13 1.37 2.44 14.31
C PRO A 13 2.36 1.45 14.94
N ALA A 14 2.13 1.07 16.20
CA ALA A 14 2.99 0.12 16.90
C ALA A 14 3.08 -1.22 16.14
N ASP A 15 2.04 -1.50 15.35
CA ASP A 15 1.93 -2.66 14.48
C ASP A 15 1.40 -2.23 13.10
N VAL A 16 2.04 -2.73 12.05
CA VAL A 16 1.59 -2.60 10.66
C VAL A 16 1.20 -3.98 10.17
N ILE A 17 -0.07 -4.16 9.80
CA ILE A 17 -0.53 -5.38 9.16
C ILE A 17 -0.46 -5.19 7.65
N VAL A 18 0.51 -5.86 7.03
CA VAL A 18 0.53 -6.05 5.57
C VAL A 18 -0.30 -7.28 5.25
N ARG A 19 -1.26 -7.15 4.33
CA ARG A 19 -2.03 -8.28 3.82
C ARG A 19 -1.65 -8.54 2.38
N ALA A 20 -1.33 -9.78 2.04
CA ALA A 20 -0.97 -10.18 0.70
C ALA A 20 -1.73 -11.45 0.29
N PHE A 21 -2.19 -11.48 -0.95
CA PHE A 21 -2.80 -12.64 -1.59
C PHE A 21 -2.03 -13.01 -2.85
N VAL A 22 -1.87 -14.29 -3.09
CA VAL A 22 -1.21 -14.83 -4.29
C VAL A 22 -2.18 -15.77 -4.99
N LYS A 23 -2.35 -15.61 -6.30
CA LYS A 23 -3.10 -16.51 -7.16
C LYS A 23 -2.23 -16.92 -8.35
N ALA A 24 -2.09 -18.22 -8.58
CA ALA A 24 -1.45 -18.74 -9.77
C ALA A 24 -2.50 -18.90 -10.87
N GLU A 25 -2.21 -18.36 -12.06
CA GLU A 25 -3.00 -18.53 -13.28
C GLU A 25 -2.08 -19.06 -14.40
N ALA A 26 -2.67 -19.50 -15.52
CA ALA A 26 -1.89 -20.08 -16.61
C ALA A 26 -0.91 -19.04 -17.19
N GLY A 27 0.39 -19.23 -16.90
CA GLY A 27 1.46 -18.36 -17.37
C GLY A 27 1.68 -17.07 -16.57
N ALA A 28 1.00 -16.89 -15.43
CA ALA A 28 1.18 -15.70 -14.60
C ALA A 28 0.92 -15.99 -13.11
N LEU A 29 1.63 -15.27 -12.24
CA LEU A 29 1.36 -15.25 -10.81
C LEU A 29 0.87 -13.84 -10.43
N HIS A 30 -0.34 -13.76 -9.90
CA HIS A 30 -0.94 -12.53 -9.44
C HIS A 30 -0.69 -12.35 -7.96
N LEU A 31 0.03 -11.29 -7.61
CA LEU A 31 0.26 -10.87 -6.22
C LEU A 31 -0.50 -9.58 -5.97
N VAL A 32 -1.33 -9.58 -4.93
CA VAL A 32 -2.11 -8.41 -4.51
C VAL A 32 -1.71 -8.08 -3.07
N VAL A 33 -1.20 -6.87 -2.84
CA VAL A 33 -0.67 -6.43 -1.53
C VAL A 33 -1.40 -5.18 -1.05
N ARG A 34 -1.83 -5.18 0.22
CA ARG A 34 -2.40 -4.03 0.93
C ARG A 34 -1.51 -3.67 2.10
N VAL A 35 -1.06 -2.43 2.07
CA VAL A 35 -0.21 -1.83 3.10
C VAL A 35 -0.91 -0.59 3.64
N PRO A 36 -0.90 -0.35 4.96
CA PRO A 36 -1.35 0.91 5.53
C PRO A 36 -0.54 2.09 4.97
N LEU A 37 -1.22 3.12 4.49
CA LEU A 37 -0.56 4.30 3.92
C LEU A 37 0.34 5.01 4.95
N THR A 38 -0.03 4.93 6.24
CA THR A 38 0.76 5.44 7.37
C THR A 38 2.14 4.81 7.51
N SER A 39 2.37 3.67 6.85
CA SER A 39 3.66 2.97 6.81
C SER A 39 4.56 3.44 5.66
N MET A 40 4.00 4.13 4.66
CA MET A 40 4.72 4.66 3.50
C MET A 40 5.26 6.06 3.80
N ARG A 41 6.21 6.15 4.73
CA ARG A 41 6.67 7.41 5.33
C ARG A 41 7.52 8.29 4.43
N ASP A 42 8.22 7.67 3.50
CA ASP A 42 9.14 8.35 2.59
C ASP A 42 8.44 8.67 1.24
N VAL A 43 7.11 8.57 1.21
CA VAL A 43 6.27 9.00 0.09
C VAL A 43 5.56 10.28 0.49
N ASP A 44 5.94 11.39 -0.14
CA ASP A 44 5.23 12.66 0.00
C ASP A 44 3.94 12.60 -0.83
N PHE A 45 2.88 12.07 -0.23
CA PHE A 45 1.56 12.12 -0.85
C PHE A 45 1.06 13.57 -0.90
N PRO A 46 0.51 14.02 -2.05
CA PRO A 46 -0.10 15.34 -2.14
C PRO A 46 -1.27 15.40 -1.15
N VAL A 47 -1.33 16.48 -0.38
CA VAL A 47 -2.37 16.70 0.64
C VAL A 47 -3.04 18.06 0.46
N ARG A 48 -4.34 18.14 0.76
CA ARG A 48 -5.12 19.38 0.79
C ARG A 48 -5.70 19.64 2.17
N GLY A 49 -5.72 20.92 2.52
CA GLY A 49 -6.27 21.39 3.79
C GLY A 49 -5.50 20.81 4.98
N PRO A 50 -6.16 20.35 6.05
CA PRO A 50 -5.52 19.91 7.29
C PRO A 50 -4.82 18.55 7.21
N GLY A 51 -4.47 18.05 6.01
CA GLY A 51 -3.73 16.80 5.81
C GLY A 51 -4.52 15.67 5.14
N TYR A 52 -5.59 15.98 4.40
CA TYR A 52 -6.29 14.98 3.60
C TYR A 52 -5.51 14.68 2.32
N VAL A 53 -5.35 13.42 1.97
CA VAL A 53 -4.66 13.02 0.73
C VAL A 53 -5.49 13.43 -0.49
N GLU A 54 -4.85 14.12 -1.43
CA GLU A 54 -5.40 14.41 -2.75
C GLU A 54 -5.29 13.17 -3.62
N VAL A 55 -6.38 12.41 -3.67
CA VAL A 55 -6.41 11.07 -4.29
C VAL A 55 -6.07 11.11 -5.77
N GLU A 56 -6.53 12.13 -6.52
CA GLU A 56 -6.25 12.24 -7.96
C GLU A 56 -4.75 12.39 -8.23
N GLU A 57 -4.10 13.39 -7.64
CA GLU A 57 -2.65 13.61 -7.78
C GLU A 57 -1.83 12.47 -7.19
N ALA A 58 -2.28 11.89 -6.07
CA ALA A 58 -1.61 10.74 -5.47
C ALA A 58 -1.64 9.52 -6.41
N THR A 59 -2.76 9.29 -7.11
CA THR A 59 -2.95 8.13 -7.99
C THR A 59 -1.93 8.09 -9.12
N GLU A 60 -1.51 9.24 -9.63
CA GLU A 60 -0.47 9.32 -10.67
C GLU A 60 0.88 8.79 -10.20
N LEU A 61 1.19 8.92 -8.91
CA LEU A 61 2.45 8.47 -8.31
C LEU A 61 2.38 7.01 -7.84
N LEU A 62 1.18 6.45 -7.65
CA LEU A 62 1.00 5.17 -6.95
C LEU A 62 1.69 3.99 -7.64
N ALA A 63 1.70 3.93 -8.97
CA ALA A 63 2.32 2.81 -9.67
C ALA A 63 3.83 2.77 -9.45
N ASP A 64 4.49 3.94 -9.55
CA ASP A 64 5.93 4.07 -9.33
C ASP A 64 6.29 3.84 -7.86
N GLN A 65 5.50 4.39 -6.93
CA GLN A 65 5.73 4.16 -5.51
C GLN A 65 5.49 2.70 -5.11
N ALA A 66 4.44 2.05 -5.65
CA ALA A 66 4.21 0.63 -5.43
C ALA A 66 5.37 -0.23 -5.97
N LYS A 67 5.99 0.19 -7.08
CA LYS A 67 7.18 -0.49 -7.59
C LYS A 67 8.34 -0.38 -6.60
N VAL A 68 8.72 0.84 -6.23
CA VAL A 68 9.87 1.11 -5.36
C VAL A 68 9.70 0.48 -3.98
N TRP A 69 8.52 0.62 -3.37
CA TRP A 69 8.30 0.23 -1.97
C TRP A 69 7.85 -1.21 -1.79
N ILE A 70 7.24 -1.82 -2.80
CA ILE A 70 6.68 -3.17 -2.71
C ILE A 70 7.34 -4.09 -3.73
N ALA A 71 7.20 -3.81 -5.02
CA ALA A 71 7.61 -4.75 -6.08
C ALA A 71 9.11 -5.07 -6.03
N ASP A 72 9.96 -4.05 -5.83
CA ASP A 72 11.42 -4.20 -5.80
C ASP A 72 11.91 -5.00 -4.57
N TYR A 73 11.09 -5.08 -3.50
CA TYR A 73 11.37 -5.86 -2.29
C TYR A 73 10.73 -7.25 -2.30
N VAL A 74 9.89 -7.55 -3.28
CA VAL A 74 9.24 -8.85 -3.43
C VAL A 74 10.10 -9.76 -4.31
N THR A 75 10.42 -10.94 -3.81
CA THR A 75 10.98 -12.01 -4.62
C THR A 75 10.08 -13.23 -4.56
N LEU A 76 9.67 -13.71 -5.72
CA LEU A 76 8.81 -14.88 -5.87
C LEU A 76 9.62 -16.02 -6.48
N TYR A 77 9.27 -17.23 -6.07
CA TYR A 77 9.88 -18.46 -6.55
C TYR A 77 8.76 -19.42 -6.96
N GLU A 78 8.99 -20.16 -8.04
CA GLU A 78 8.26 -21.39 -8.36
C GLU A 78 9.18 -22.54 -7.98
N GLU A 79 8.81 -23.28 -6.92
CA GLU A 79 9.70 -24.26 -6.29
C GLU A 79 11.05 -23.62 -5.86
N ALA A 80 12.11 -23.85 -6.62
CA ALA A 80 13.45 -23.29 -6.40
C ALA A 80 13.84 -22.24 -7.46
N ASP A 81 13.06 -22.11 -8.53
CA ASP A 81 13.35 -21.20 -9.62
C ASP A 81 12.80 -19.81 -9.32
N ARG A 82 13.68 -18.81 -9.35
CA ARG A 82 13.29 -17.42 -9.11
C ARG A 82 12.47 -16.91 -10.30
N LEU A 83 11.26 -16.43 -10.02
CA LEU A 83 10.43 -15.78 -11.01
C LEU A 83 10.99 -14.40 -11.40
N PRO A 84 10.64 -13.89 -12.60
CA PRO A 84 10.98 -12.53 -13.01
C PRO A 84 10.51 -11.48 -12.00
N ALA A 85 11.12 -10.30 -12.05
CA ALA A 85 10.70 -9.18 -11.21
C ALA A 85 9.20 -8.89 -11.41
N PRO A 86 8.43 -8.70 -10.33
CA PRO A 86 7.00 -8.40 -10.43
C PRO A 86 6.78 -7.08 -11.17
N THR A 87 5.75 -7.06 -12.02
CA THR A 87 5.32 -5.84 -12.72
C THR A 87 4.08 -5.30 -12.04
N VAL A 88 4.07 -3.99 -11.73
CA VAL A 88 2.90 -3.33 -11.15
C VAL A 88 1.85 -3.14 -12.25
N THR A 89 0.73 -3.86 -12.16
CA THR A 89 -0.38 -3.75 -13.11
C THR A 89 -1.45 -2.75 -12.66
N GLY A 90 -1.45 -2.37 -11.38
CA GLY A 90 -2.37 -1.38 -10.83
C GLY A 90 -2.05 -1.06 -9.37
N ALA A 91 -2.38 0.15 -8.96
CA ALA A 91 -2.27 0.61 -7.58
C ALA A 91 -3.40 1.60 -7.27
N ARG A 92 -3.94 1.55 -6.06
CA ARG A 92 -5.02 2.45 -5.62
C ARG A 92 -4.95 2.71 -4.13
N ILE A 93 -5.46 3.87 -3.71
CA ILE A 93 -5.71 4.18 -2.30
C ILE A 93 -7.13 3.71 -1.96
N SER A 94 -7.28 3.10 -0.78
CA SER A 94 -8.57 2.63 -0.25
C SER A 94 -8.69 3.00 1.22
N LEU A 95 -9.92 3.19 1.70
CA LEU A 95 -10.18 3.42 3.12
C LEU A 95 -9.81 2.19 3.95
N PRO A 96 -9.42 2.34 5.24
CA PRO A 96 -9.17 1.20 6.12
C PRO A 96 -10.37 0.25 6.22
N SER A 97 -11.58 0.79 6.24
CA SER A 97 -12.84 0.04 6.29
C SER A 97 -13.28 -0.59 4.96
N ASP A 98 -12.52 -0.41 3.88
CA ASP A 98 -12.87 -0.96 2.56
C ASP A 98 -12.81 -2.50 2.58
N PRO A 99 -13.93 -3.19 2.30
CA PRO A 99 -14.00 -4.65 2.28
C PRO A 99 -13.43 -5.27 1.00
N SER A 100 -13.12 -4.48 -0.03
CA SER A 100 -12.64 -4.95 -1.35
C SER A 100 -11.27 -5.65 -1.33
N PHE A 101 -10.71 -5.86 -0.15
CA PHE A 101 -9.44 -6.57 0.10
C PHE A 101 -9.62 -7.65 1.19
N ALA A 102 -10.86 -8.10 1.42
CA ALA A 102 -11.14 -9.22 2.29
C ALA A 102 -10.59 -10.52 1.70
N ASP A 103 -10.71 -10.67 0.39
CA ASP A 103 -10.32 -11.84 -0.40
C ASP A 103 -9.75 -11.40 -1.76
N TYR A 104 -9.20 -12.35 -2.52
CA TYR A 104 -8.69 -12.08 -3.88
C TYR A 104 -9.81 -11.97 -4.92
N ASP A 105 -10.86 -12.78 -4.78
CA ASP A 105 -11.97 -12.89 -5.74
C ASP A 105 -13.11 -11.89 -5.47
#